data_AF-A0A0Q5D8C8-F1
#
_entry.id   AF-A0A0Q5D8C8-F1
#
_cell.length_a   1.000
_cell.length_b   1.000
_cell.length_c   1.000
_cell.angle_alpha   90.00
_cell.angle_beta   90.00
_cell.angle_gamma   90.00
#
_symmetry.space_group_name_H-M   'P 1'
#
loop_
_entity.id
_entity.type
_entity.pdbx_description
1 polymer ?
#
loop_
_entity_poly.entity_id
_entity_poly.type
_entity_poly.pdbx_seq_one_letter_code
_entity_poly.pdbx_strand_id
1 'polypeptide(L)'
;MTPEVKDALAVVDARLVELKAAATNDQVRVKLGNLHEVCRVLVVDAAQRPTVPEVVRRYAARFVAREQSLAEQSLRNKRGGANPYAMLYEAWVGAAEFVLAPSRRRSQLHVPGEMLSTDDVAGIDDVPLRHQVGLMLAQNRSFKAQLDILKDVRNAPFLRIEGTTEGGVALRQSLPLASHLTLTETEVEALKDFIDERRMRARGLRDEEDGSVWTMDGRRLSDPGFLEALDKIVRSYDR
;
A
#
# COMPACT_ATOMS: atom_id res chain seq x y z
N MET A 1 -5.24 -0.60 26.80
CA MET A 1 -3.79 -0.30 26.74
C MET A 1 -3.03 -1.60 26.84
N THR A 2 -2.13 -1.85 25.89
CA THR A 2 -1.21 -3.00 25.91
C THR A 2 -0.17 -2.84 27.03
N PRO A 3 0.46 -3.93 27.52
CA PRO A 3 1.53 -3.84 28.52
C PRO A 3 2.69 -2.95 28.03
N GLU A 4 3.05 -3.04 26.76
CA GLU A 4 4.10 -2.21 26.13
C GLU A 4 3.80 -0.71 26.22
N VAL A 5 2.53 -0.31 26.09
CA VAL A 5 2.12 1.10 26.22
C VAL A 5 2.19 1.57 27.67
N LYS A 6 1.87 0.70 28.63
CA LYS A 6 2.01 1.03 30.06
C LYS A 6 3.49 1.22 30.43
N ASP A 7 4.36 0.35 29.93
CA ASP A 7 5.80 0.43 30.19
C ASP A 7 6.41 1.69 29.55
N ALA A 8 6.02 2.01 28.32
CA ALA A 8 6.47 3.23 27.64
C ALA A 8 6.05 4.52 28.38
N LEU A 9 4.81 4.57 28.91
CA LEU A 9 4.34 5.71 29.70
C LEU A 9 5.06 5.78 31.07
N ALA A 10 5.31 4.63 31.71
CA ALA A 10 6.05 4.58 32.97
C ALA A 10 7.49 5.11 32.83
N VAL A 11 8.16 4.84 31.71
CA VAL A 11 9.48 5.39 31.39
C VAL A 11 9.44 6.92 31.27
N VAL A 12 8.40 7.47 30.64
CA VAL A 12 8.22 8.93 30.53
C VAL A 12 7.93 9.57 31.88
N ASP A 13 7.10 8.92 32.70
CA ASP A 13 6.77 9.39 34.06
C ASP A 13 8.01 9.41 34.96
N ALA A 14 8.82 8.34 34.92
CA ALA A 14 10.10 8.29 35.61
C ALA A 14 11.03 9.42 35.15
N ARG A 15 11.09 9.66 33.83
CA ARG A 15 11.92 10.74 33.26
C ARG A 15 11.44 12.13 33.70
N LEU A 16 10.14 12.35 33.85
CA LEU A 16 9.60 13.59 34.38
C LEU A 16 10.04 13.82 35.84
N VAL A 17 10.00 12.77 36.67
CA VAL A 17 10.41 12.84 38.08
C VAL A 17 11.89 13.20 38.17
N GLU A 18 12.75 12.53 37.40
CA GLU A 18 14.18 12.83 37.34
C GLU A 18 14.45 14.28 36.92
N LEU A 19 13.80 14.75 35.85
CA LEU A 19 14.00 16.11 35.34
C LEU A 19 13.46 17.18 36.30
N LYS A 20 12.39 16.91 37.03
CA LYS A 20 11.89 17.80 38.09
C LYS A 20 12.83 17.85 39.29
N ALA A 21 13.42 16.72 39.68
CA ALA A 21 14.39 16.65 40.77
C ALA A 21 15.70 17.37 40.40
N ALA A 22 16.15 17.25 39.15
CA ALA A 22 17.34 17.94 38.64
C ALA A 22 17.12 19.44 38.37
N ALA A 23 15.86 19.89 38.27
CA ALA A 23 15.54 21.29 38.00
C ALA A 23 15.79 22.18 39.24
N THR A 24 16.67 23.16 39.08
CA THR A 24 17.00 24.15 40.12
C THR A 24 15.91 25.20 40.31
N ASN A 25 15.11 25.49 39.28
CA ASN A 25 14.10 26.56 39.28
C ASN A 25 12.67 25.97 39.30
N ASP A 26 11.82 26.45 40.21
CA ASP A 26 10.41 26.06 40.31
C ASP A 26 9.62 26.33 39.03
N GLN A 27 9.92 27.40 38.32
CA GLN A 27 9.29 27.68 37.03
C GLN A 27 9.61 26.58 36.00
N VAL A 28 10.81 25.99 36.05
CA VAL A 28 11.17 24.87 35.17
C VAL A 28 10.39 23.62 35.54
N ARG A 29 10.19 23.34 36.84
CA ARG A 29 9.38 22.21 37.31
C ARG A 29 7.93 22.33 36.87
N VAL A 30 7.34 23.53 36.99
CA VAL A 30 5.97 23.82 36.54
C VAL A 30 5.86 23.65 35.02
N LYS A 31 6.78 24.23 34.24
CA LYS A 31 6.77 24.09 32.77
C LYS A 31 6.96 22.66 32.30
N LEU A 32 7.79 21.86 32.98
CA LEU A 32 7.93 20.43 32.70
C LEU A 32 6.64 19.66 32.98
N GLY A 33 5.93 19.97 34.07
CA GLY A 33 4.61 19.41 34.35
C GLY A 33 3.59 19.76 33.27
N ASN A 34 3.54 21.04 32.88
CA ASN A 34 2.65 21.52 31.83
C ASN A 34 2.94 20.88 30.47
N LEU A 35 4.23 20.73 30.13
CA LEU A 35 4.67 20.06 28.90
C LEU A 35 4.29 18.58 28.90
N HIS A 36 4.47 17.90 30.04
CA HIS A 36 4.05 16.51 30.21
C HIS A 36 2.54 16.34 29.97
N GLU A 37 1.70 17.18 30.56
CA GLU A 37 0.24 17.14 30.37
C GLU A 37 -0.16 17.36 28.91
N VAL A 38 0.45 18.34 28.23
CA VAL A 38 0.16 18.62 26.81
C VAL A 38 0.56 17.43 25.92
N CYS A 39 1.74 16.86 26.13
CA CYS A 39 2.19 15.70 25.38
C CYS A 39 1.35 14.45 25.68
N ARG A 40 0.91 14.27 26.93
CA ARG A 40 0.01 13.17 27.31
C ARG A 40 -1.31 13.27 26.56
N VAL A 41 -1.95 14.43 26.55
CA VAL A 41 -3.22 14.63 25.82
C VAL A 41 -3.01 14.43 24.31
N LEU A 42 -1.88 14.88 23.76
CA LEU A 42 -1.56 14.68 22.35
C LEU A 42 -1.40 13.20 21.98
N VAL A 43 -0.63 12.45 22.76
CA VAL A 43 -0.22 11.08 22.44
C VAL A 43 -1.27 10.06 22.86
N VAL A 44 -1.85 10.21 24.05
CA VAL A 44 -2.79 9.26 24.64
C VAL A 44 -4.23 9.54 24.21
N ASP A 45 -4.69 10.79 24.32
CA ASP A 45 -6.10 11.11 24.07
C ASP A 45 -6.37 11.38 22.59
N ALA A 46 -5.49 12.14 21.94
CA ALA A 46 -5.62 12.50 20.52
C ALA A 46 -4.94 11.51 19.56
N ALA A 47 -4.24 10.49 20.09
CA ALA A 47 -3.51 9.49 19.30
C ALA A 47 -2.65 10.13 18.18
N GLN A 48 -2.01 11.27 18.49
CA GLN A 48 -1.26 12.07 17.54
C GLN A 48 0.23 12.10 17.92
N ARG A 49 1.11 12.00 16.92
CA ARG A 49 2.54 12.16 17.15
C ARG A 49 2.84 13.60 17.60
N PRO A 50 3.60 13.79 18.68
CA PRO A 50 3.94 15.13 19.14
C PRO A 50 4.93 15.74 18.16
N THR A 51 4.56 16.88 17.57
CA THR A 51 5.46 17.72 16.78
C THR A 51 5.70 19.02 17.54
N VAL A 52 6.89 19.61 17.40
CA VAL A 52 7.23 20.85 18.11
C VAL A 52 6.21 21.98 17.86
N PRO A 53 5.75 22.24 16.62
CA PRO A 53 4.75 23.28 16.39
C PRO A 53 3.41 22.98 17.06
N GLU A 54 2.97 21.72 17.04
CA GLU A 54 1.70 21.31 17.63
C GLU A 54 1.73 21.38 19.16
N VAL A 55 2.83 20.94 19.77
CA VAL A 55 3.05 21.03 21.21
C VAL A 55 3.04 22.48 21.67
N VAL A 56 3.76 23.38 20.98
CA VAL A 56 3.78 24.81 21.32
C VAL A 56 2.40 25.44 21.15
N ARG A 57 1.68 25.11 20.08
CA ARG A 57 0.32 25.61 19.83
C ARG A 57 -0.63 25.19 20.95
N ARG A 58 -0.67 23.89 21.29
CA ARG A 58 -1.56 23.38 22.36
C ARG A 58 -1.15 23.86 23.74
N TYR A 59 0.16 24.01 23.97
CA TYR A 59 0.67 24.57 25.21
C TYR A 59 0.22 26.03 25.38
N ALA A 60 0.35 26.87 24.35
CA ALA A 60 -0.08 28.26 24.38
C ALA A 60 -1.60 28.40 24.56
N ALA A 61 -2.39 27.49 23.96
CA ALA A 61 -3.84 27.46 24.13
C ALA A 61 -4.27 27.10 25.55
N ARG A 62 -3.48 26.28 26.26
CA ARG A 62 -3.80 25.78 27.61
C ARG A 62 -3.21 26.65 28.72
N PHE A 63 -2.06 27.29 28.47
CA PHE A 63 -1.34 28.09 29.45
C PHE A 63 -1.07 29.49 28.88
N VAL A 64 -2.03 30.39 29.08
CA VAL A 64 -2.02 31.77 28.54
C VAL A 64 -1.06 32.70 29.31
N ALA A 65 -0.69 32.35 30.54
CA ALA A 65 0.20 33.16 31.37
C ALA A 65 1.61 33.28 30.74
N ARG A 66 2.06 34.52 30.52
CA ARG A 66 3.33 34.83 29.82
C ARG A 66 4.54 34.19 30.50
N GLU A 67 4.54 34.10 31.82
CA GLU A 67 5.58 33.47 32.63
C GLU A 67 5.68 31.96 32.39
N GLN A 68 4.56 31.32 32.06
CA GLN A 68 4.48 29.88 31.81
C GLN A 68 4.69 29.53 30.33
N SER A 69 4.76 30.52 29.44
CA SER A 69 4.96 30.32 28.00
C SER A 69 6.21 29.48 27.70
N LEU A 70 6.08 28.62 26.69
CA LEU A 70 7.13 27.75 26.19
C LEU A 70 7.39 28.09 24.72
N ALA A 71 8.60 28.56 24.42
CA ALA A 71 8.99 28.90 23.06
C ALA A 71 9.44 27.65 22.30
N GLU A 72 9.25 27.64 20.98
CA GLU A 72 9.72 26.55 20.10
C GLU A 72 11.23 26.33 20.23
N GLN A 73 12.00 27.40 20.37
CA GLN A 73 13.45 27.30 20.60
C GLN A 73 13.80 26.57 21.90
N SER A 74 12.94 26.63 22.93
CA SER A 74 13.15 25.91 24.19
C SER A 74 13.02 24.40 24.04
N LEU A 75 12.30 23.92 23.01
CA LEU A 75 12.18 22.49 22.69
C LEU A 75 13.25 22.03 21.69
N ARG A 76 13.66 22.90 20.75
CA ARG A 76 14.66 22.55 19.72
C ARG A 76 16.11 22.70 20.18
N ASN A 77 16.39 23.57 21.16
CA ASN A 77 17.76 23.90 21.54
C ASN A 77 18.43 22.75 22.29
N LYS A 78 19.42 22.12 21.65
CA LYS A 78 20.30 21.12 22.25
C LYS A 78 21.45 21.84 22.97
N ARG A 79 21.17 22.46 24.13
CA ARG A 79 22.22 23.03 25.00
C ARG A 79 23.09 21.90 25.57
N GLY A 80 24.03 21.38 24.77
CA GLY A 80 24.96 20.32 25.17
C GLY A 80 24.31 19.05 25.73
N GLY A 81 23.06 18.75 25.36
CA GLY A 81 22.30 17.60 25.88
C GLY A 81 21.67 17.79 27.26
N ALA A 82 21.78 18.98 27.88
CA ALA A 82 21.28 19.26 29.24
C ALA A 82 19.97 20.06 29.27
N ASN A 83 19.23 20.14 28.16
CA ASN A 83 17.96 20.87 28.12
C ASN A 83 16.81 19.95 28.61
N PRO A 84 16.22 20.21 29.79
CA PRO A 84 15.21 19.33 30.36
C PRO A 84 13.93 19.27 29.51
N TYR A 85 13.57 20.34 28.79
CA TYR A 85 12.37 20.35 27.94
C TYR A 85 12.56 19.49 26.69
N ALA A 86 13.75 19.57 26.06
CA ALA A 86 14.08 18.75 24.91
C ALA A 86 14.13 17.26 25.29
N MET A 87 14.72 16.93 26.44
CA MET A 87 14.79 15.55 26.93
C MET A 87 13.40 14.96 27.23
N LEU A 88 12.50 15.73 27.86
CA LEU A 88 11.13 15.28 28.10
C LEU A 88 10.35 15.12 26.80
N TYR A 89 10.54 16.03 25.85
CA TYR A 89 9.92 15.94 24.53
C TYR A 89 10.40 14.71 23.74
N GLU A 90 11.70 14.42 23.73
CA GLU A 90 12.27 13.23 23.09
C GLU A 90 11.74 11.94 23.73
N ALA A 91 11.62 11.89 25.06
CA ALA A 91 11.00 10.76 25.76
C ALA A 91 9.54 10.53 25.30
N TRP A 92 8.77 11.61 25.14
CA TRP A 92 7.41 11.53 24.60
C TRP A 92 7.35 11.11 23.13
N VAL A 93 8.31 11.55 22.30
CA VAL A 93 8.42 11.10 20.90
C VAL A 93 8.68 9.60 20.85
N GLY A 94 9.57 9.07 21.70
CA GLY A 94 9.83 7.63 21.81
C GLY A 94 8.62 6.85 22.31
N ALA A 95 7.96 7.32 23.38
CA ALA A 95 6.74 6.68 23.89
C ALA A 95 5.60 6.69 22.87
N ALA A 96 5.50 7.74 22.05
CA ALA A 96 4.53 7.81 20.97
C ALA A 96 4.74 6.70 19.92
N GLU A 97 5.95 6.16 19.73
CA GLU A 97 6.17 5.04 18.80
C GLU A 97 5.44 3.77 19.28
N PHE A 98 5.41 3.53 20.59
CA PHE A 98 4.72 2.39 21.21
C PHE A 98 3.21 2.65 21.35
N VAL A 99 2.81 3.87 21.72
CA VAL A 99 1.39 4.25 21.85
C VAL A 99 0.69 4.24 20.49
N LEU A 100 1.39 4.63 19.43
CA LEU A 100 0.85 4.71 18.07
C LEU A 100 1.13 3.44 17.24
N ALA A 101 1.88 2.47 17.79
CA ALA A 101 2.00 1.14 17.22
C ALA A 101 0.64 0.43 17.17
N PRO A 102 0.45 -0.46 16.20
CA PRO A 102 -0.29 -0.16 14.98
C PRO A 102 -1.72 0.39 15.21
N SER A 103 -1.81 1.71 15.43
CA SER A 103 -2.86 2.54 14.80
C SER A 103 -2.60 2.74 13.29
N ARG A 104 -1.47 2.22 12.77
CA ARG A 104 -1.20 2.05 11.34
C ARG A 104 -2.26 1.25 10.59
N ARG A 105 -3.11 0.46 11.27
CA ARG A 105 -4.27 -0.16 10.62
C ARG A 105 -5.35 0.85 10.21
N ARG A 106 -5.49 2.01 10.88
CA ARG A 106 -6.51 3.01 10.53
C ARG A 106 -6.07 3.97 9.42
N SER A 107 -4.78 4.30 9.36
CA SER A 107 -4.24 5.16 8.28
C SER A 107 -3.75 4.39 7.04
N GLN A 108 -3.65 3.05 7.10
CA GLN A 108 -3.24 2.21 5.96
C GLN A 108 -4.30 1.17 5.56
N LEU A 109 -5.56 1.38 5.95
CA LEU A 109 -6.68 0.70 5.30
C LEU A 109 -7.05 1.37 3.96
N HIS A 110 -6.19 2.24 3.42
CA HIS A 110 -6.07 2.31 1.97
C HIS A 110 -5.48 0.99 1.50
N VAL A 111 -6.36 0.05 1.14
CA VAL A 111 -5.96 -1.05 0.27
C VAL A 111 -5.28 -0.39 -0.94
N PRO A 112 -4.03 -0.76 -1.30
CA PRO A 112 -3.36 -0.18 -2.45
C PRO A 112 -4.28 -0.24 -3.68
N GLY A 113 -4.68 0.92 -4.21
CA GLY A 113 -5.60 1.06 -5.34
C GLY A 113 -7.08 1.33 -4.99
N GLU A 114 -7.47 1.44 -3.72
CA GLU A 114 -8.78 2.03 -3.35
C GLU A 114 -8.59 3.55 -3.28
N MET A 115 -9.41 4.35 -3.96
CA MET A 115 -9.21 5.80 -4.10
C MET A 115 -9.96 6.61 -3.03
N LEU A 116 -10.91 5.98 -2.34
CA LEU A 116 -11.76 6.55 -1.28
C LEU A 116 -11.97 5.50 -0.19
N SER A 117 -11.87 5.91 1.08
CA SER A 117 -12.20 5.08 2.23
C SER A 117 -13.62 5.37 2.75
N THR A 118 -14.15 4.48 3.59
CA THR A 118 -15.46 4.71 4.25
C THR A 118 -15.46 5.92 5.16
N ASP A 119 -14.29 6.28 5.70
CA ASP A 119 -14.13 7.44 6.58
C ASP A 119 -14.19 8.75 5.79
N ASP A 120 -13.69 8.74 4.54
CA ASP A 120 -13.80 9.89 3.62
C ASP A 120 -15.25 10.18 3.23
N VAL A 121 -16.06 9.12 3.08
CA VAL A 121 -17.50 9.25 2.80
C VAL A 121 -18.24 9.77 4.04
N ALA A 122 -17.82 9.38 5.25
CA ALA A 122 -18.43 9.87 6.50
C ALA A 122 -18.19 11.37 6.73
N GLY A 123 -17.11 11.93 6.19
CA GLY A 123 -16.77 13.35 6.25
C GLY A 123 -17.56 14.25 5.29
N ILE A 124 -18.45 13.71 4.46
CA ILE A 124 -19.29 14.49 3.54
C ILE A 124 -20.47 15.09 4.32
N ASP A 125 -20.51 16.43 4.38
CA ASP A 125 -21.56 17.20 5.06
C ASP A 125 -22.94 17.03 4.42
N ASP A 126 -22.99 16.96 3.09
CA ASP A 126 -24.23 16.84 2.33
C ASP A 126 -24.77 15.39 2.33
N VAL A 127 -25.96 15.19 2.91
CA VAL A 127 -26.55 13.86 3.17
C VAL A 127 -26.86 13.08 1.89
N PRO A 128 -27.47 13.66 0.84
CA PRO A 128 -27.73 12.98 -0.43
C PRO A 128 -26.43 12.61 -1.16
N LEU A 129 -25.45 13.52 -1.21
CA LEU A 129 -24.15 13.26 -1.81
C LEU A 129 -23.41 12.14 -1.08
N ARG A 130 -23.43 12.15 0.26
CA ARG A 130 -22.85 11.08 1.08
C ARG A 130 -23.45 9.72 0.76
N HIS A 131 -24.77 9.64 0.61
CA HIS A 131 -25.44 8.40 0.26
C HIS A 131 -25.04 7.93 -1.15
N GLN A 132 -25.00 8.82 -2.14
CA GLN A 132 -24.62 8.49 -3.51
C GLN A 132 -23.17 8.00 -3.61
N VAL A 133 -22.24 8.69 -2.96
CA VAL A 133 -20.82 8.30 -2.92
C VAL A 133 -20.64 6.99 -2.16
N GLY A 134 -21.37 6.79 -1.05
CA GLY A 134 -21.38 5.53 -0.31
C GLY A 134 -21.86 4.35 -1.15
N LEU A 135 -22.90 4.54 -1.96
CA LEU A 135 -23.40 3.53 -2.89
C LEU A 135 -22.38 3.18 -3.98
N MET A 136 -21.73 4.20 -4.57
CA MET A 136 -20.67 3.97 -5.57
C MET A 136 -19.47 3.22 -4.98
N LEU A 137 -19.07 3.55 -3.75
CA LEU A 137 -17.99 2.84 -3.05
C LEU A 137 -18.35 1.36 -2.80
N ALA A 138 -19.58 1.09 -2.37
CA ALA A 138 -20.06 -0.28 -2.18
C ALA A 138 -20.07 -1.10 -3.47
N GLN A 139 -20.52 -0.49 -4.59
CA GLN A 139 -20.51 -1.13 -5.91
C GLN A 139 -19.08 -1.43 -6.38
N ASN A 140 -18.16 -0.47 -6.21
CA ASN A 140 -16.76 -0.65 -6.61
C ASN A 140 -16.10 -1.81 -5.86
N ARG A 141 -16.35 -1.93 -4.55
CA ARG A 141 -15.92 -3.08 -3.74
C ARG A 141 -16.49 -4.40 -4.24
N SER A 142 -17.77 -4.42 -4.62
CA SER A 142 -18.41 -5.61 -5.20
C SER A 142 -17.73 -6.03 -6.50
N PHE A 143 -17.46 -5.10 -7.41
CA PHE A 143 -16.76 -5.39 -8.66
C PHE A 143 -15.33 -5.91 -8.44
N LYS A 144 -14.60 -5.33 -7.49
CA LYS A 144 -13.26 -5.81 -7.14
C LYS A 144 -13.29 -7.24 -6.60
N ALA A 145 -14.25 -7.55 -5.72
CA ALA A 145 -14.44 -8.91 -5.22
C ALA A 145 -14.77 -9.91 -6.33
N GLN A 146 -15.63 -9.53 -7.29
CA GLN A 146 -15.93 -10.37 -8.45
C GLN A 146 -14.70 -10.60 -9.33
N LEU A 147 -13.89 -9.56 -9.56
CA LEU A 147 -12.63 -9.68 -10.30
C LEU A 147 -11.63 -10.60 -9.60
N ASP A 148 -11.50 -10.50 -8.29
CA ASP A 148 -10.57 -11.35 -7.54
C ASP A 148 -11.03 -12.81 -7.54
N ILE A 149 -12.34 -13.08 -7.42
CA ILE A 149 -12.89 -14.43 -7.61
C ILE A 149 -12.55 -14.98 -9.01
N LEU A 150 -12.67 -14.18 -10.06
CA LEU A 150 -12.34 -14.63 -11.42
C LEU A 150 -10.85 -14.92 -11.59
N LYS A 151 -9.96 -14.14 -10.94
CA LYS A 151 -8.52 -14.43 -10.92
C LYS A 151 -8.22 -15.70 -10.15
N ASP A 152 -8.89 -15.92 -9.02
CA ASP A 152 -8.70 -17.12 -8.21
C ASP A 152 -9.17 -18.37 -8.96
N VAL A 153 -10.30 -18.30 -9.68
CA VAL A 153 -10.76 -19.38 -10.57
C VAL A 153 -9.77 -19.62 -11.70
N ARG A 154 -9.20 -18.56 -12.31
CA ARG A 154 -8.16 -18.69 -13.34
C ARG A 154 -6.89 -19.38 -12.81
N ASN A 155 -6.55 -19.14 -11.55
CA ASN A 155 -5.31 -19.64 -10.92
C ASN A 155 -5.53 -20.92 -10.09
N ALA A 156 -6.76 -21.43 -10.00
CA ALA A 156 -7.07 -22.62 -9.23
C ALA A 156 -6.41 -23.85 -9.88
N PRO A 157 -5.74 -24.71 -9.10
CA PRO A 157 -5.14 -25.93 -9.62
C PRO A 157 -6.24 -26.88 -10.11
N PHE A 158 -6.18 -27.25 -11.39
CA PHE A 158 -7.05 -28.27 -11.97
C PHE A 158 -6.74 -29.64 -11.34
N LEU A 159 -7.66 -30.18 -10.55
CA LEU A 159 -7.58 -31.56 -10.05
C LEU A 159 -7.87 -32.52 -11.22
N ARG A 160 -6.82 -33.12 -11.78
CA ARG A 160 -6.95 -34.28 -12.67
C ARG A 160 -7.22 -35.52 -11.82
N ILE A 161 -8.45 -36.01 -11.84
CA ILE A 161 -8.78 -37.34 -11.31
C ILE A 161 -8.24 -38.35 -12.33
N GLU A 162 -7.11 -38.99 -12.02
CA GLU A 162 -6.59 -40.11 -12.79
C GLU A 162 -7.50 -41.32 -12.59
N GLY A 163 -8.41 -41.54 -13.55
CA GLY A 163 -9.23 -42.73 -13.62
C GLY A 163 -8.38 -43.95 -13.95
N THR A 164 -8.08 -44.77 -12.95
CA THR A 164 -7.65 -46.16 -13.15
C THR A 164 -8.83 -46.98 -13.65
N THR A 165 -8.82 -47.42 -14.91
CA THR A 165 -9.54 -48.65 -15.30
C THR A 165 -8.81 -49.34 -16.44
N GLU A 166 -8.29 -50.51 -16.10
CA GLU A 166 -7.82 -51.55 -17.01
C GLU A 166 -8.99 -52.05 -17.88
N GLY A 167 -8.73 -52.22 -19.19
CA GLY A 167 -9.48 -53.11 -20.08
C GLY A 167 -10.89 -52.68 -20.52
N GLY A 168 -11.08 -52.38 -21.80
CA GLY A 168 -12.41 -52.42 -22.41
C GLY A 168 -12.63 -51.49 -23.60
N VAL A 169 -12.67 -52.09 -24.78
CA VAL A 169 -12.97 -51.55 -26.11
C VAL A 169 -14.11 -50.50 -26.17
N ALA A 170 -13.82 -49.43 -26.92
CA ALA A 170 -14.73 -48.55 -27.67
C ALA A 170 -15.74 -47.66 -26.90
N LEU A 171 -15.26 -46.49 -26.49
CA LEU A 171 -16.03 -45.23 -26.61
C LEU A 171 -15.14 -44.18 -27.28
N ARG A 172 -15.29 -44.07 -28.60
CA ARG A 172 -14.85 -42.90 -29.37
C ARG A 172 -15.70 -41.71 -28.94
N GLN A 173 -15.34 -41.09 -27.83
CA GLN A 173 -15.69 -39.70 -27.53
C GLN A 173 -14.39 -39.00 -27.22
N SER A 174 -13.86 -38.37 -28.26
CA SER A 174 -12.78 -37.40 -28.20
C SER A 174 -13.14 -36.31 -27.20
N LEU A 175 -12.60 -36.39 -25.99
CA LEU A 175 -12.53 -35.29 -25.04
C LEU A 175 -11.06 -34.92 -24.79
N PRO A 176 -10.79 -33.64 -24.51
CA PRO A 176 -9.94 -32.84 -25.37
C PRO A 176 -8.58 -32.55 -24.72
N LEU A 177 -7.71 -33.56 -24.59
CA LEU A 177 -6.31 -33.25 -24.21
C LEU A 177 -5.49 -32.72 -25.39
N ALA A 178 -5.92 -32.95 -26.63
CA ALA A 178 -5.29 -32.37 -27.82
C ALA A 178 -5.70 -30.89 -28.03
N SER A 179 -6.89 -30.49 -27.59
CA SER A 179 -7.47 -29.18 -27.92
C SER A 179 -6.82 -27.99 -27.21
N HIS A 180 -6.02 -28.23 -26.17
CA HIS A 180 -5.29 -27.17 -25.46
C HIS A 180 -3.92 -26.85 -26.08
N LEU A 181 -3.41 -27.72 -26.95
CA LEU A 181 -2.16 -27.52 -27.69
C LEU A 181 -2.41 -27.19 -29.18
N THR A 182 -3.64 -27.42 -29.65
CA THR A 182 -4.06 -27.02 -31.00
C THR A 182 -4.49 -25.57 -31.00
N LEU A 183 -3.86 -24.75 -31.84
CA LEU A 183 -4.34 -23.41 -32.12
C LEU A 183 -5.76 -23.46 -32.69
N THR A 184 -6.63 -22.59 -32.20
CA THR A 184 -7.94 -22.32 -32.80
C THR A 184 -7.79 -21.67 -34.17
N GLU A 185 -8.78 -21.81 -35.05
CA GLU A 185 -8.77 -21.18 -36.38
C GLU A 185 -8.53 -19.66 -36.31
N THR A 186 -9.10 -18.99 -35.29
CA THR A 186 -8.89 -17.57 -35.01
C THR A 186 -7.46 -17.24 -34.58
N GLU A 187 -6.81 -18.13 -33.83
CA GLU A 187 -5.41 -17.93 -33.41
C GLU A 187 -4.45 -18.16 -34.58
N VAL A 188 -4.73 -19.14 -35.44
CA VAL A 188 -3.98 -19.38 -36.68
C VAL A 188 -4.12 -18.19 -37.62
N GLU A 189 -5.32 -17.65 -37.80
CA GLU A 189 -5.56 -16.45 -38.60
C GLU A 189 -4.84 -15.22 -38.03
N ALA A 190 -4.84 -15.04 -36.71
CA ALA A 190 -4.09 -13.97 -36.06
C ALA A 190 -2.57 -14.08 -36.27
N LEU A 191 -2.02 -15.30 -36.29
CA LEU A 191 -0.62 -15.55 -36.61
C LEU A 191 -0.31 -15.28 -38.08
N LYS A 192 -1.17 -15.72 -39.01
CA LYS A 192 -1.06 -15.40 -40.45
C LYS A 192 -1.05 -13.90 -40.69
N ASP A 193 -1.96 -13.19 -40.02
CA ASP A 193 -2.05 -11.73 -40.07
C ASP A 193 -0.84 -11.01 -39.49
N PHE A 194 -0.16 -11.65 -38.53
CA PHE A 194 1.05 -11.11 -37.92
C PHE A 194 2.29 -11.33 -38.81
N ILE A 195 2.37 -12.43 -39.55
CA ILE A 195 3.49 -12.74 -40.47
C ILE A 195 3.38 -11.95 -41.78
N ASP A 196 2.19 -11.50 -42.18
CA ASP A 196 2.00 -10.69 -43.39
C ASP A 196 2.78 -9.36 -43.32
N GLU A 197 3.83 -9.25 -44.15
CA GLU A 197 4.70 -8.08 -44.25
C GLU A 197 3.92 -6.77 -44.42
N ARG A 198 2.81 -6.79 -45.16
CA ARG A 198 2.01 -5.57 -45.40
C ARG A 198 1.34 -5.09 -44.12
N ARG A 199 0.82 -6.03 -43.31
CA ARG A 199 0.16 -5.74 -42.04
C ARG A 199 1.17 -5.42 -40.94
N MET A 200 2.35 -6.04 -40.97
CA MET A 200 3.46 -5.66 -40.09
C MET A 200 3.88 -4.21 -40.30
N ARG A 201 4.12 -3.79 -41.55
CA ARG A 201 4.48 -2.40 -41.86
C ARG A 201 3.38 -1.43 -41.45
N ALA A 202 2.11 -1.78 -41.65
CA ALA A 202 0.97 -0.96 -41.21
C ALA A 202 0.91 -0.78 -39.68
N ARG A 203 1.45 -1.74 -38.91
CA ARG A 203 1.57 -1.68 -37.44
C ARG A 203 2.88 -1.03 -36.97
N GLY A 204 3.71 -0.49 -37.89
CA GLY A 204 5.00 0.10 -37.56
C GLY A 204 6.08 -0.93 -37.22
N LEU A 205 5.93 -2.17 -37.70
CA LEU A 205 6.87 -3.28 -37.51
C LEU A 205 7.61 -3.58 -38.81
N ARG A 206 8.87 -3.98 -38.70
CA ARG A 206 9.71 -4.47 -39.79
C ARG A 206 10.33 -5.81 -39.44
N ASP A 207 10.50 -6.64 -40.44
CA ASP A 207 11.32 -7.84 -40.42
C ASP A 207 12.80 -7.47 -40.69
N GLU A 208 13.71 -8.27 -40.13
CA GLU A 208 15.14 -8.23 -40.42
C GLU A 208 15.60 -9.62 -40.88
N GLU A 209 16.71 -9.69 -41.62
CA GLU A 209 17.19 -10.92 -42.28
C GLU A 209 17.37 -12.12 -41.33
N ASP A 210 17.64 -11.86 -40.04
CA ASP A 210 17.77 -12.87 -38.99
C ASP A 210 16.42 -13.39 -38.44
N GLY A 211 15.29 -13.05 -39.07
CA GLY A 211 13.95 -13.46 -38.64
C GLY A 211 13.48 -12.80 -37.34
N SER A 212 14.06 -11.65 -36.98
CA SER A 212 13.69 -10.85 -35.81
C SER A 212 12.75 -9.70 -36.18
N VAL A 213 11.91 -9.30 -35.22
CA VAL A 213 10.94 -8.21 -35.39
C VAL A 213 11.48 -6.94 -34.74
N TRP A 214 11.46 -5.84 -35.49
CA TRP A 214 11.88 -4.53 -35.04
C TRP A 214 10.76 -3.51 -35.21
N THR A 215 10.76 -2.47 -34.38
CA THR A 215 9.99 -1.25 -34.65
C THR A 215 10.66 -0.42 -35.73
N MET A 216 9.89 0.41 -36.43
CA MET A 216 10.47 1.42 -37.35
C MET A 216 11.47 2.37 -36.67
N ASP A 217 11.31 2.61 -35.36
CA ASP A 217 12.21 3.43 -34.53
C ASP A 217 13.53 2.74 -34.16
N GLY A 218 13.80 1.53 -34.68
CA GLY A 218 15.08 0.83 -34.48
C GLY A 218 15.22 0.08 -33.16
N ARG A 219 14.12 -0.25 -32.47
CA ARG A 219 14.13 -1.12 -31.28
C ARG A 219 13.78 -2.55 -31.66
N ARG A 220 14.59 -3.51 -31.21
CA ARG A 220 14.32 -4.95 -31.34
C ARG A 220 13.21 -5.38 -30.38
N LEU A 221 12.19 -6.05 -30.91
CA LEU A 221 11.05 -6.59 -30.15
C LEU A 221 11.11 -8.09 -29.93
N SER A 222 11.80 -8.83 -30.81
CA SER A 222 11.97 -10.28 -30.68
C SER A 222 13.40 -10.72 -30.90
N ASP A 223 13.71 -11.91 -30.42
CA ASP A 223 14.98 -12.57 -30.69
C ASP A 223 15.03 -13.10 -32.15
N PRO A 224 16.24 -13.37 -32.68
CA PRO A 224 16.40 -13.95 -34.02
C PRO A 224 15.68 -15.30 -34.16
N GLY A 225 15.13 -15.56 -35.35
CA GLY A 225 14.36 -16.77 -35.66
C GLY A 225 12.91 -16.78 -35.15
N PHE A 226 12.42 -15.69 -34.55
CA PHE A 226 11.04 -15.60 -34.04
C PHE A 226 10.00 -15.72 -35.17
N LEU A 227 10.17 -14.97 -36.26
CA LEU A 227 9.25 -15.03 -37.41
C LEU A 227 9.27 -16.41 -38.08
N GLU A 228 10.44 -17.03 -38.17
CA GLU A 228 10.56 -18.40 -38.72
C GLU A 228 9.85 -19.44 -37.84
N ALA A 229 9.90 -19.28 -36.52
CA ALA A 229 9.20 -20.15 -35.60
C ALA A 229 7.67 -20.02 -35.78
N LEU A 230 7.18 -18.79 -35.92
CA LEU A 230 5.75 -18.54 -36.18
C LEU A 230 5.31 -19.11 -37.54
N ASP A 231 6.10 -18.95 -38.59
CA ASP A 231 5.82 -19.54 -39.92
C ASP A 231 5.77 -21.07 -39.88
N LYS A 232 6.72 -21.72 -39.17
CA LYS A 232 6.70 -23.17 -38.96
C LYS A 232 5.45 -23.63 -38.21
N ILE A 233 5.01 -22.86 -37.22
CA ILE A 233 3.78 -23.14 -36.47
C ILE A 233 2.58 -23.02 -37.41
N VAL A 234 2.42 -21.92 -38.14
CA VAL A 234 1.29 -21.73 -39.07
C VAL A 234 1.22 -22.86 -40.11
N ARG A 235 2.35 -23.21 -40.73
CA ARG A 235 2.43 -24.32 -41.72
C ARG A 235 2.08 -25.69 -41.13
N SER A 236 2.24 -25.88 -39.82
CA SER A 236 1.85 -27.13 -39.16
C SER A 236 0.33 -27.31 -39.04
N TYR A 237 -0.45 -26.23 -39.19
CA TYR A 237 -1.92 -26.23 -39.14
C TYR A 237 -2.58 -26.12 -40.52
N ASP A 238 -1.85 -25.75 -41.57
CA ASP A 238 -2.33 -25.70 -42.96
C ASP A 238 -2.30 -27.08 -43.69
N ARG A 239 -2.49 -28.18 -42.94
CA ARG A 239 -2.54 -29.56 -43.49
C ARG A 239 -3.94 -30.03 -43.84
#